data_AF-A0A8S3J1E7-F1
#
_entry.id   AF-A0A8S3J1E7-F1
#
_cell.length_a   1.000
_cell.length_b   1.000
_cell.length_c   1.000
_cell.angle_alpha   90.00
_cell.angle_beta   90.00
_cell.angle_gamma   90.00
#
_symmetry.space_group_name_H-M   'P 1'
#
loop_
_entity.id
_entity.type
_entity.pdbx_description
1 polymer ?
#
loop_
_entity_poly.entity_id
_entity_poly.type
_entity_poly.pdbx_seq_one_letter_code
_entity_poly.pdbx_strand_id
1 'polypeptide(L)'
;MVGHNLFFYIEIQSEQDIEEYPINSKAVNLGELYGQFNLTTNEWNDGILSRIMRQVCADEKPDEKLILFDAPVDTSWIESMNSLMDDNKLLTLANGERISMP
;
A
#
# COMPACT_ATOMS: atom_id res chain seq x y z
N MET A 1 0.55 -7.92 -47.57
CA MET A 1 1.61 -7.40 -46.68
C MET A 1 0.93 -6.56 -45.61
N VAL A 2 0.59 -7.17 -44.48
CA VAL A 2 0.06 -6.44 -43.32
C VAL A 2 1.26 -6.20 -42.41
N GLY A 3 1.61 -4.94 -42.19
CA GLY A 3 2.78 -4.54 -41.42
C GLY A 3 2.66 -5.02 -39.98
N HIS A 4 3.60 -5.85 -39.54
CA HIS A 4 3.81 -6.10 -38.13
C HIS A 4 4.35 -4.81 -37.50
N ASN A 5 3.58 -4.20 -36.60
CA ASN A 5 4.13 -3.20 -35.69
C ASN A 5 5.12 -3.93 -34.78
N LEU A 6 6.40 -3.71 -35.04
CA LEU A 6 7.49 -4.15 -34.18
C LEU A 6 7.53 -3.15 -33.01
N PHE A 7 6.79 -3.44 -31.95
CA PHE A 7 6.94 -2.71 -30.69
C PHE A 7 8.24 -3.18 -30.04
N PHE A 8 9.24 -2.29 -30.01
CA PHE A 8 10.44 -2.48 -29.20
C PHE A 8 10.10 -2.04 -27.78
N TYR A 9 10.02 -2.99 -26.85
CA TYR A 9 10.05 -2.70 -25.43
C TYR A 9 11.49 -2.91 -24.95
N ILE A 10 12.02 -1.95 -24.21
CA ILE A 10 13.27 -2.13 -23.47
C ILE A 10 12.87 -2.82 -22.16
N GLU A 11 13.12 -4.11 -22.08
CA GLU A 11 12.96 -4.87 -20.84
C GLU A 11 14.22 -4.62 -20.00
N ILE A 12 14.14 -3.67 -19.06
CA ILE A 12 15.16 -3.53 -18.02
C ILE A 12 14.89 -4.67 -17.03
N GLN A 13 15.59 -5.80 -17.18
CA GLN A 13 15.52 -6.87 -16.20
C GLN A 13 16.16 -6.38 -14.89
N SER A 14 15.32 -6.10 -13.90
CA SER A 14 15.72 -6.08 -12.50
C SER A 14 16.18 -7.49 -12.12
N GLU A 15 17.31 -7.63 -11.42
CA GLU A 15 17.77 -8.93 -10.90
C GLU A 15 16.87 -9.47 -9.76
N GLN A 16 15.98 -8.63 -9.22
CA GLN A 16 15.04 -8.98 -8.16
C GLN A 16 13.60 -8.90 -8.69
N ASP A 17 12.83 -9.96 -8.44
CA ASP A 17 11.37 -9.92 -8.60
C ASP A 17 10.81 -8.88 -7.63
N ILE A 18 10.07 -7.91 -8.16
CA ILE A 18 9.39 -6.86 -7.38
C ILE A 18 7.89 -7.11 -7.49
N GLU A 19 7.22 -7.25 -6.34
CA GLU A 19 5.76 -7.27 -6.26
C GLU A 19 5.24 -5.87 -5.95
N GLU A 20 4.52 -5.29 -6.90
CA GLU A 20 3.99 -3.93 -6.80
C GLU A 20 2.55 -3.90 -6.30
N TYR A 21 2.27 -2.98 -5.38
CA TYR A 21 0.96 -2.72 -4.80
C TYR A 21 0.58 -1.24 -5.01
N PRO A 22 0.03 -0.87 -6.18
CA PRO A 22 -0.36 0.51 -6.47
C PRO A 22 -1.66 0.90 -5.75
N ILE A 23 -1.65 2.07 -5.11
CA ILE A 23 -2.76 2.64 -4.35
C ILE A 23 -2.93 4.10 -4.75
N ASN A 24 -4.11 4.48 -5.22
CA ASN A 24 -4.48 5.89 -5.37
C ASN A 24 -5.16 6.38 -4.09
N SER A 25 -4.40 7.06 -3.21
CA SER A 25 -4.89 7.50 -1.89
C SER A 25 -5.99 8.57 -1.95
N LYS A 26 -6.20 9.23 -3.11
CA LYS A 26 -7.27 10.21 -3.32
C LYS A 26 -8.55 9.62 -3.92
N ALA A 27 -8.50 8.39 -4.43
CA ALA A 27 -9.66 7.71 -4.99
C ALA A 27 -10.59 7.14 -3.92
N VAL A 28 -10.13 7.07 -2.66
CA VAL A 28 -10.83 6.45 -1.53
C VAL A 28 -10.84 7.39 -0.33
N ASN A 29 -11.78 7.18 0.59
CA ASN A 29 -11.78 7.93 1.85
C ASN A 29 -10.79 7.33 2.87
N LEU A 30 -10.48 8.06 3.95
CA LEU A 30 -9.50 7.62 4.96
C LEU A 30 -9.89 6.29 5.63
N GLY A 31 -11.18 6.05 5.85
CA GLY A 31 -11.65 4.81 6.44
C GLY A 31 -11.54 3.62 5.49
N GLU A 32 -11.70 3.84 4.18
CA GLU A 32 -11.42 2.83 3.14
C GLU A 32 -9.92 2.59 2.95
N LEU A 33 -9.09 3.61 3.16
CA LEU A 33 -7.63 3.51 3.04
C LEU A 33 -7.01 2.79 4.26
N TYR A 34 -7.28 3.26 5.46
CA TYR A 34 -6.66 2.77 6.71
C TYR A 34 -7.51 1.76 7.48
N GLY A 35 -8.83 1.86 7.35
CA GLY A 35 -9.80 1.09 8.12
C GLY A 35 -10.66 1.99 9.00
N GLN A 36 -11.86 1.52 9.32
CA GLN A 36 -12.84 2.23 10.12
C GLN A 36 -13.76 1.27 10.86
N PHE A 37 -14.36 1.75 11.95
CA PHE A 37 -15.44 1.02 12.61
C PHE A 37 -16.73 1.10 11.80
N ASN A 38 -17.40 -0.04 11.63
CA ASN A 38 -18.76 -0.09 11.13
C ASN A 38 -19.69 0.55 12.17
N LEU A 39 -20.40 1.62 11.81
CA LEU A 39 -21.29 2.34 12.72
C LEU A 39 -22.49 1.49 13.22
N THR A 40 -22.84 0.43 12.50
CA THR A 40 -23.97 -0.45 12.84
C THR A 40 -23.53 -1.63 13.69
N THR A 41 -22.46 -2.32 13.31
CA THR A 41 -21.99 -3.54 14.03
C THR A 41 -20.96 -3.23 15.11
N ASN A 42 -20.38 -2.02 15.10
CA ASN A 42 -19.24 -1.61 15.92
C ASN A 42 -17.99 -2.51 15.73
N GLU A 43 -17.91 -3.22 14.62
CA GLU A 43 -16.76 -4.05 14.25
C GLU A 43 -15.77 -3.25 13.42
N TRP A 44 -14.49 -3.58 13.57
CA TRP A 44 -13.44 -2.99 12.76
C TRP A 44 -13.45 -3.58 11.35
N ASN A 45 -13.46 -2.69 10.35
CA ASN A 45 -13.23 -3.05 8.97
C ASN A 45 -11.86 -2.54 8.54
N ASP A 46 -11.03 -3.44 8.03
CA ASP A 46 -9.75 -3.07 7.46
C ASP A 46 -9.89 -2.27 6.17
N GLY A 47 -8.97 -1.32 6.01
CA GLY A 47 -8.78 -0.56 4.79
C GLY A 47 -7.83 -1.26 3.83
N ILE A 48 -7.69 -0.68 2.64
CA ILE A 48 -6.85 -1.18 1.56
C ILE A 48 -5.39 -1.25 2.01
N LEU A 49 -4.85 -0.16 2.60
CA LEU A 49 -3.46 -0.09 3.01
C LEU A 49 -3.19 -0.99 4.22
N SER A 50 -4.06 -1.01 5.23
CA SER A 50 -3.86 -1.87 6.40
C SER A 50 -3.90 -3.35 6.04
N ARG A 51 -4.76 -3.75 5.09
CA ARG A 51 -4.77 -5.11 4.55
C ARG A 51 -3.49 -5.44 3.78
N ILE A 52 -3.05 -4.57 2.86
CA ILE A 52 -1.82 -4.78 2.07
C ILE A 52 -0.60 -4.85 2.99
N MET A 53 -0.48 -3.94 3.96
CA MET A 53 0.62 -3.94 4.93
C MET A 53 0.70 -5.25 5.70
N ARG A 54 -0.43 -5.78 6.19
CA ARG A 54 -0.42 -7.09 6.88
C ARG A 54 0.00 -8.24 5.95
N GLN A 55 -0.44 -8.23 4.70
CA GLN A 55 -0.05 -9.23 3.73
C GLN A 55 1.46 -9.17 3.43
N VAL A 56 1.97 -7.98 3.14
CA VAL A 56 3.37 -7.73 2.78
C VAL A 56 4.30 -8.02 3.95
N CYS A 57 3.97 -7.56 5.16
CA CYS A 57 4.80 -7.80 6.35
C CYS A 57 4.76 -9.24 6.85
N ALA A 58 3.76 -10.03 6.46
CA ALA A 58 3.67 -11.46 6.76
C ALA A 58 4.26 -12.37 5.67
N ASP A 59 4.61 -11.82 4.50
CA ASP A 59 5.23 -12.58 3.41
C ASP A 59 6.73 -12.74 3.70
N GLU A 60 7.19 -13.98 3.81
CA GLU A 60 8.60 -14.33 4.07
C GLU A 60 9.41 -14.55 2.79
N LYS A 61 8.79 -14.36 1.62
CA LYS A 61 9.50 -14.49 0.35
C LYS A 61 10.60 -13.42 0.22
N PRO A 62 11.68 -13.74 -0.52
CA PRO A 62 12.81 -12.84 -0.69
C PRO A 62 12.58 -11.75 -1.76
N ASP A 63 11.38 -11.66 -2.33
CA ASP A 63 11.04 -10.65 -3.33
C ASP A 63 10.79 -9.28 -2.69
N GLU A 64 11.13 -8.22 -3.42
CA GLU A 64 10.95 -6.86 -2.93
C GLU A 64 9.49 -6.46 -3.07
N LYS A 65 8.89 -5.94 -1.99
CA LYS A 65 7.48 -5.54 -1.98
C LYS A 65 7.39 -4.01 -2.00
N LEU A 66 6.81 -3.46 -3.06
CA LEU A 66 6.70 -2.03 -3.24
C LEU A 66 5.25 -1.56 -3.16
N ILE A 67 4.91 -0.80 -2.12
CA ILE A 67 3.60 -0.14 -2.01
C ILE A 67 3.71 1.26 -2.63
N LEU A 68 3.08 1.45 -3.79
CA LEU A 68 3.17 2.68 -4.57
C LEU A 68 1.95 3.56 -4.35
N PHE A 69 2.14 4.81 -3.94
CA PHE A 69 1.06 5.78 -3.80
C PHE A 69 0.95 6.68 -5.05
N ASP A 70 -0.02 6.38 -5.92
CA ASP A 70 -0.30 7.14 -7.16
C ASP A 70 -1.32 8.27 -6.91
N ALA A 71 -0.95 9.20 -6.02
CA ALA A 71 -1.72 10.40 -5.76
C ALA A 71 -0.85 11.50 -5.13
N PRO A 72 -1.18 12.79 -5.32
CA PRO A 72 -0.47 13.87 -4.64
C PRO A 72 -0.57 13.73 -3.12
N VAL A 73 0.53 14.01 -2.43
CA VAL A 73 0.55 14.06 -0.96
C VAL A 73 -0.41 15.10 -0.44
N ASP A 74 -1.23 14.71 0.54
CA ASP A 74 -2.21 15.55 1.23
C ASP A 74 -2.09 15.33 2.74
N THR A 75 -2.36 16.37 3.52
CA THR A 75 -2.25 16.34 4.99
C THR A 75 -3.12 15.26 5.60
N SER A 76 -4.29 14.99 5.02
CA SER A 76 -5.29 14.10 5.60
C SER A 76 -4.83 12.65 5.71
N TRP A 77 -4.13 12.14 4.69
CA TRP A 77 -3.67 10.76 4.70
C TRP A 77 -2.22 10.63 5.17
N ILE A 78 -1.37 11.64 4.97
CA ILE A 78 0.04 11.53 5.37
C ILE A 78 0.24 11.51 6.89
N GLU A 79 -0.69 12.09 7.67
CA GLU A 79 -0.61 12.11 9.14
C GLU A 79 -0.50 10.70 9.75
N SER A 80 -1.32 9.76 9.28
CA SER A 80 -1.28 8.36 9.72
C SER A 80 -0.04 7.60 9.21
N MET A 81 0.65 8.12 8.20
CA MET A 81 1.87 7.52 7.64
C MET A 81 3.17 8.03 8.27
N ASN A 82 3.16 9.17 8.96
CA ASN A 82 4.40 9.79 9.44
C ASN A 82 5.24 8.84 10.32
N SER A 83 4.60 8.09 11.23
CA SER A 83 5.29 7.09 12.08
C SER A 83 5.68 5.81 11.35
N LEU A 84 5.12 5.55 10.17
CA LEU A 84 5.56 4.46 9.30
C LEU A 84 6.80 4.87 8.49
N MET A 85 6.90 6.15 8.14
CA MET A 85 7.99 6.71 7.34
C MET A 85 9.22 7.12 8.16
N ASP A 86 9.09 7.24 9.49
CA ASP A 86 10.19 7.54 10.40
C ASP A 86 10.88 6.27 10.94
N ASP A 87 11.83 6.44 11.86
CA ASP A 87 12.59 5.34 12.45
C ASP A 87 11.72 4.33 13.22
N ASN A 88 10.47 4.67 13.57
CA ASN A 88 9.56 3.75 14.25
C ASN A 88 9.02 2.67 13.31
N LYS A 89 8.95 2.94 11.99
CA LYS A 89 8.47 2.00 10.97
C LYS A 89 7.13 1.34 11.32
N LEU A 90 6.21 2.11 11.91
CA LEU A 90 4.99 1.57 12.52
C LEU A 90 3.74 2.31 12.05
N LEU A 91 2.81 1.56 11.47
CA LEU A 91 1.47 2.04 11.12
C LEU A 91 0.53 1.85 12.31
N THR A 92 -0.01 2.95 12.84
CA THR A 92 -1.01 2.91 13.92
C THR A 92 -2.41 3.16 13.36
N LEU A 93 -3.31 2.20 13.56
CA LEU A 93 -4.70 2.27 13.10
C LEU A 93 -5.61 2.89 14.16
N ALA A 94 -6.78 3.39 13.74
CA ALA A 94 -7.74 4.04 14.63
C ALA A 94 -8.34 3.10 15.70
N ASN A 95 -8.32 1.78 15.49
CA ASN A 95 -8.66 0.77 16.51
C ASN A 95 -7.55 0.55 17.56
N GLY A 96 -6.40 1.24 17.44
CA GLY A 96 -5.24 1.08 18.31
C GLY A 96 -4.29 -0.05 17.90
N GLU A 97 -4.59 -0.80 16.84
CA GLU A 97 -3.70 -1.82 16.29
C GLU A 97 -2.45 -1.16 15.68
N ARG A 98 -1.33 -1.89 15.77
CA ARG A 98 -0.03 -1.44 15.29
C ARG A 98 0.57 -2.49 14.38
N ILE A 99 0.85 -2.10 13.14
CA ILE A 99 1.50 -2.95 12.14
C ILE A 99 2.92 -2.44 11.97
N SER A 100 3.90 -3.26 12.36
CA SER A 100 5.33 -2.94 12.20
C SER A 100 5.82 -3.44 10.85
N MET A 101 6.54 -2.59 10.14
CA MET A 101 7.37 -3.03 9.02
C MET A 101 8.62 -3.74 9.57
N PRO A 102 9.09 -4.83 8.93
CA PRO A 102 10.32 -5.52 9.33
C PRO A 102 11.60 -4.68 9.16
#